data_AF-G1CFS9-F1
#
_entry.id   AF-G1CFS9-F1
#
_cell.length_a   1.000
_cell.length_b   1.000
_cell.length_c   1.000
_cell.angle_alpha   90.00
_cell.angle_beta   90.00
_cell.angle_gamma   90.00
#
_symmetry.space_group_name_H-M   'P 1'
#
loop_
_entity.id
_entity.type
_entity.pdbx_description
1 polymer ?
#
loop_
_entity_poly.entity_id
_entity_poly.type
_entity_poly.pdbx_seq_one_letter_code
_entity_poly.pdbx_strand_id
1 'polypeptide(L)'
;NNPASVNFHGGLSFDPSLFSQAMPPSCECSPEVQNFKETIQQLEGRLVRQDHQIRELIAKMETQNSQMGDLKRTIRNLEEKITEMQAQQCNGIFIWKIEHFSVYLKAQEEERPVVIHSPGFYTGKPGYKLCMRLHIQLPNTPRCANYISLFVHIMQGEYDSHLPWPFQGTIRLSILDQSEGLSRHNHEEVMDTKPELLAF
;
A
#
# COMPACT_ATOMS: atom_id res chain seq x y z
N ASN A 1 -27.31 96.56 51.07
CA ASN A 1 -28.35 97.22 50.26
C ASN A 1 -28.99 96.23 49.29
N ASN A 2 -30.25 95.91 49.54
CA ASN A 2 -31.20 95.36 48.55
C ASN A 2 -31.59 96.49 47.56
N PRO A 3 -32.36 96.27 46.48
CA PRO A 3 -32.26 95.34 45.34
C PRO A 3 -32.28 96.10 43.98
N ALA A 4 -32.23 95.40 42.85
CA ALA A 4 -32.97 95.82 41.65
C ALA A 4 -33.53 94.59 40.93
N SER A 5 -34.87 94.49 40.99
CA SER A 5 -35.74 93.55 40.32
C SER A 5 -35.93 93.92 38.86
N VAL A 6 -35.87 92.94 37.95
CA VAL A 6 -36.48 93.05 36.63
C VAL A 6 -37.31 91.79 36.38
N ASN A 7 -38.63 91.98 36.41
CA ASN A 7 -39.60 90.99 35.97
C ASN A 7 -39.61 90.93 34.43
N PHE A 8 -39.45 89.74 33.87
CA PHE A 8 -39.90 89.45 32.51
C PHE A 8 -40.95 88.35 32.55
N HIS A 9 -42.18 88.72 32.20
CA HIS A 9 -43.28 87.80 31.91
C HIS A 9 -43.07 87.17 30.54
N GLY A 10 -43.12 85.84 30.48
CA GLY A 10 -43.02 85.09 29.22
C GLY A 10 -43.00 83.59 29.43
N GLY A 11 -43.99 83.04 30.15
CA GLY A 11 -44.18 81.61 30.25
C GLY A 11 -44.83 81.07 28.96
N LEU A 12 -44.03 80.53 28.04
CA LEU A 12 -44.53 79.63 27.00
C LEU A 12 -44.82 78.28 27.64
N SER A 13 -46.05 77.82 27.51
CA SER A 13 -46.53 76.52 28.02
C SER A 13 -45.73 75.38 27.39
N PHE A 14 -45.15 74.53 28.23
CA PHE A 14 -44.66 73.21 27.80
C PHE A 14 -45.87 72.37 27.39
N ASP A 15 -45.92 71.89 26.16
CA ASP A 15 -46.95 70.99 25.66
C ASP A 15 -46.37 69.55 25.59
N PRO A 16 -46.75 68.65 26.51
CA PRO A 16 -46.26 67.27 26.53
C PRO A 16 -46.78 66.40 25.37
N SER A 17 -47.67 66.92 24.51
CA SER A 17 -48.31 66.15 23.43
C SER A 17 -47.41 65.89 22.22
N LEU A 18 -46.26 66.58 22.11
CA LEU A 18 -45.32 66.41 20.98
C LEU A 18 -44.47 65.12 21.02
N PHE A 19 -44.53 64.35 22.12
CA PHE A 19 -43.80 63.09 22.27
C PHE A 19 -44.66 61.83 22.15
N SER A 20 -45.93 61.95 21.75
CA SER A 20 -46.76 60.79 21.37
C SER A 20 -46.58 60.45 19.89
N GLN A 21 -45.37 60.09 19.47
CA GLN A 21 -45.22 59.24 18.30
C GLN A 21 -45.26 57.79 18.77
N ALA A 22 -46.42 57.18 18.56
CA ALA A 22 -46.58 55.75 18.58
C ALA A 22 -45.42 55.09 17.84
N MET A 23 -44.74 54.17 18.51
CA MET A 23 -43.90 53.17 17.85
C MET A 23 -44.71 52.57 16.70
N PRO A 24 -44.21 52.57 15.45
CA PRO A 24 -44.96 51.98 14.35
C PRO A 24 -45.19 50.49 14.68
N PRO A 25 -46.39 49.95 14.37
CA PRO A 25 -46.61 48.52 14.48
C PRO A 25 -45.58 47.83 13.59
N SER A 26 -45.05 46.72 14.09
CA SER A 26 -44.12 45.81 13.41
C SER A 26 -44.34 45.80 11.89
N CYS A 27 -43.28 46.09 11.15
CA CYS A 27 -43.23 45.97 9.69
C CYS A 27 -43.84 44.62 9.27
N GLU A 28 -45.04 44.66 8.69
CA GLU A 28 -45.63 43.48 8.06
C GLU A 28 -44.78 43.12 6.85
N CYS A 29 -44.07 42.02 6.99
CA CYS A 29 -43.23 41.42 5.97
C CYS A 29 -44.03 41.21 4.68
N SER A 30 -43.56 41.73 3.53
CA SER A 30 -44.26 41.53 2.25
C SER A 30 -44.40 40.03 1.93
N PRO A 31 -45.45 39.61 1.20
CA PRO A 31 -45.65 38.21 0.85
C PRO A 31 -44.46 37.61 0.09
N GLU A 32 -43.71 38.40 -0.68
CA GLU A 32 -42.45 37.93 -1.29
C GLU A 32 -41.38 37.61 -0.25
N VAL A 33 -41.21 38.44 0.77
CA VAL A 33 -40.21 38.21 1.83
C VAL A 33 -40.59 36.99 2.67
N GLN A 34 -41.89 36.75 2.91
CA GLN A 34 -42.36 35.54 3.58
C GLN A 34 -42.10 34.27 2.74
N ASN A 35 -42.29 34.35 1.42
CA ASN A 35 -41.97 33.26 0.50
C ASN A 35 -40.46 32.94 0.43
N PHE A 36 -39.62 33.97 0.41
CA PHE A 36 -38.16 33.79 0.51
C PHE A 36 -37.75 33.14 1.83
N LYS A 37 -38.36 33.54 2.94
CA LYS A 37 -38.11 32.95 4.26
C LYS A 37 -38.42 31.46 4.30
N GLU A 38 -39.56 31.04 3.73
CA GLU A 38 -39.93 29.62 3.62
C GLU A 38 -38.96 28.84 2.73
N THR A 39 -38.54 29.43 1.61
CA THR A 39 -37.56 28.82 0.70
C THR A 39 -36.20 28.63 1.39
N ILE A 40 -35.73 29.62 2.15
CA ILE A 40 -34.50 29.55 2.94
C ILE A 40 -34.59 28.42 3.96
N GLN A 41 -35.68 28.33 4.73
CA GLN A 41 -35.88 27.25 5.70
C GLN A 41 -35.87 25.87 5.03
N GLN A 42 -36.46 25.75 3.84
CA GLN A 42 -36.46 24.50 3.09
C GLN A 42 -35.06 24.11 2.60
N LEU A 43 -34.27 25.08 2.13
CA LEU A 43 -32.88 24.89 1.71
C LEU A 43 -31.97 24.55 2.90
N GLU A 44 -32.12 25.22 4.03
CA GLU A 44 -31.42 24.90 5.29
C GLU A 44 -31.71 23.46 5.72
N GLY A 45 -32.98 23.03 5.68
CA GLY A 45 -33.35 21.65 5.96
C GLY A 45 -32.73 20.64 4.99
N ARG A 46 -32.62 20.97 3.70
CA ARG A 46 -31.93 20.14 2.70
C ARG A 46 -30.43 20.07 2.97
N LEU A 47 -29.81 21.19 3.30
CA LEU A 47 -28.39 21.29 3.60
C LEU A 47 -28.02 20.40 4.79
N VAL A 48 -28.80 20.47 5.88
CA VAL A 48 -28.60 19.62 7.07
C VAL A 48 -28.71 18.14 6.73
N ARG A 49 -29.69 17.74 5.89
CA ARG A 49 -29.82 16.33 5.46
C ARG A 49 -28.64 15.88 4.60
N GLN A 50 -28.16 16.71 3.68
CA GLN A 50 -27.00 16.40 2.85
C GLN A 50 -25.72 16.30 3.69
N ASP A 51 -25.52 17.21 4.63
CA ASP A 51 -24.38 17.22 5.55
C ASP A 51 -24.37 15.97 6.45
N HIS A 52 -25.55 15.50 6.88
CA HIS A 52 -25.67 14.21 7.56
C HIS A 52 -25.30 13.03 6.64
N GLN A 53 -25.80 12.99 5.40
CA GLN A 53 -25.45 11.94 4.43
C GLN A 53 -23.93 11.91 4.13
N ILE A 54 -23.29 13.07 4.02
CA ILE A 54 -21.83 13.18 3.84
C ILE A 54 -21.10 12.54 5.01
N ARG A 55 -21.50 12.86 6.26
CA ARG A 55 -20.90 12.24 7.45
C ARG A 55 -21.05 10.72 7.49
N GLU A 56 -22.24 10.21 7.17
CA GLU A 56 -22.45 8.76 7.10
C GLU A 56 -21.59 8.09 6.03
N LEU A 57 -21.47 8.72 4.86
CA LEU A 57 -20.63 8.20 3.77
C LEU A 57 -19.15 8.21 4.15
N ILE A 58 -18.68 9.24 4.84
CA ILE A 58 -17.30 9.30 5.38
C ILE A 58 -17.06 8.14 6.35
N ALA A 59 -17.94 7.95 7.34
CA ALA A 59 -17.81 6.86 8.31
C ALA A 59 -17.83 5.46 7.64
N LYS A 60 -18.69 5.28 6.62
CA LYS A 60 -18.72 4.05 5.81
C LYS A 60 -17.43 3.85 5.03
N MET A 61 -16.92 4.90 4.38
CA MET A 61 -15.66 4.87 3.63
C MET A 61 -14.48 4.52 4.53
N GLU A 62 -14.38 5.12 5.72
CA GLU A 62 -13.33 4.83 6.71
C GLU A 62 -13.39 3.38 7.19
N THR A 63 -14.59 2.86 7.44
CA THR A 63 -14.80 1.46 7.83
C THR A 63 -14.37 0.50 6.71
N GLN A 64 -14.80 0.76 5.47
CA GLN A 64 -14.43 -0.04 4.31
C GLN A 64 -12.91 0.00 4.04
N ASN A 65 -12.28 1.17 4.20
CA ASN A 65 -10.84 1.32 4.01
C ASN A 65 -10.06 0.53 5.07
N SER A 66 -10.54 0.51 6.32
CA SER A 66 -9.96 -0.29 7.40
C SER A 66 -10.07 -1.79 7.10
N GLN A 67 -11.26 -2.25 6.71
CA GLN A 67 -11.50 -3.65 6.32
C GLN A 67 -10.64 -4.07 5.12
N MET A 68 -10.50 -3.20 4.12
CA MET A 68 -9.61 -3.42 2.97
C MET A 68 -8.15 -3.58 3.40
N GLY A 69 -7.70 -2.76 4.36
CA GLY A 69 -6.36 -2.88 4.95
C GLY A 69 -6.14 -4.23 5.63
N ASP A 70 -7.11 -4.69 6.42
CA ASP A 70 -7.04 -5.98 7.11
C ASP A 70 -7.09 -7.17 6.14
N LEU A 71 -7.92 -7.09 5.11
CA LEU A 71 -7.98 -8.10 4.07
C LEU A 71 -6.67 -8.20 3.31
N LYS A 72 -6.07 -7.07 2.91
CA LYS A 72 -4.74 -7.05 2.26
C LYS A 72 -3.66 -7.68 3.13
N ARG A 73 -3.67 -7.42 4.45
CA ARG A 73 -2.74 -8.03 5.40
C ARG A 73 -2.93 -9.55 5.48
N THR A 74 -4.19 -9.98 5.51
CA THR A 74 -4.54 -11.40 5.55
C THR A 74 -4.11 -12.13 4.28
N ILE A 75 -4.35 -11.54 3.11
CA ILE A 75 -3.90 -12.08 1.82
C ILE A 75 -2.38 -12.28 1.83
N ARG A 76 -1.61 -11.24 2.18
CA ARG A 76 -0.15 -11.33 2.25
C ARG A 76 0.31 -12.47 3.19
N ASN A 77 -0.28 -12.56 4.38
CA ASN A 77 0.07 -13.62 5.34
C ASN A 77 -0.27 -15.03 4.80
N LEU A 78 -1.35 -15.17 4.04
CA LEU A 78 -1.71 -16.44 3.41
C LEU A 78 -0.77 -16.77 2.24
N GLU A 79 -0.40 -15.80 1.42
CA GLU A 79 0.59 -15.97 0.34
C GLU A 79 1.95 -16.42 0.89
N GLU A 80 2.41 -15.81 1.99
CA GLU A 80 3.63 -16.22 2.70
C GLU A 80 3.54 -17.65 3.21
N LYS A 81 2.43 -18.04 3.85
CA LYS A 81 2.21 -19.41 4.33
C LYS A 81 2.15 -20.43 3.19
N ILE A 82 1.50 -20.09 2.08
CA ILE A 82 1.44 -20.96 0.90
C ILE A 82 2.85 -21.16 0.34
N THR A 83 3.62 -20.09 0.20
CA THR A 83 5.00 -20.14 -0.28
C THR A 83 5.86 -21.02 0.64
N GLU A 84 5.72 -20.86 1.96
CA GLU A 84 6.44 -21.67 2.94
C GLU A 84 6.05 -23.15 2.87
N MET A 85 4.75 -23.45 2.75
CA MET A 85 4.27 -24.82 2.60
C MET A 85 4.77 -25.48 1.32
N GLN A 86 4.79 -24.75 0.20
CA GLN A 86 5.32 -25.24 -1.07
C GLN A 86 6.83 -25.51 -0.98
N ALA A 87 7.58 -24.61 -0.34
CA ALA A 87 9.01 -24.78 -0.12
C ALA A 87 9.34 -26.10 0.62
N GLN A 88 8.51 -26.48 1.59
CA GLN A 88 8.68 -27.69 2.40
C GLN A 88 8.38 -28.99 1.65
N GLN A 89 7.72 -28.94 0.48
CA GLN A 89 7.39 -30.14 -0.31
C GLN A 89 8.54 -30.65 -1.18
N CYS A 90 9.62 -29.88 -1.35
CA CYS A 90 10.69 -30.20 -2.28
C CYS A 90 11.57 -31.37 -1.83
N ASN A 91 11.73 -31.60 -0.51
CA ASN A 91 12.57 -32.68 0.03
C ASN A 91 13.96 -32.79 -0.63
N GLY A 92 14.61 -31.65 -0.87
CA GLY A 92 15.92 -31.58 -1.52
C GLY A 92 15.94 -31.70 -3.05
N ILE A 93 14.79 -31.93 -3.69
CA ILE A 93 14.64 -31.91 -5.14
C ILE A 93 13.76 -30.72 -5.53
N PHE A 94 14.37 -29.73 -6.19
CA PHE A 94 13.69 -28.52 -6.62
C PHE A 94 13.78 -28.33 -8.12
N ILE A 95 12.65 -27.99 -8.75
CA ILE A 95 12.57 -27.67 -10.17
C ILE A 95 12.16 -26.21 -10.32
N TRP A 96 13.07 -25.39 -10.81
CA TRP A 96 12.79 -23.99 -11.11
C TRP A 96 12.38 -23.82 -12.56
N LYS A 97 11.08 -23.64 -12.79
CA LYS A 97 10.55 -23.27 -14.10
C LYS A 97 10.62 -21.75 -14.26
N ILE A 98 11.38 -21.28 -15.24
CA ILE A 98 11.44 -19.87 -15.62
C ILE A 98 10.55 -19.68 -16.84
N GLU A 99 9.42 -19.01 -16.64
CA GLU A 99 8.46 -18.72 -17.72
C GLU A 99 8.81 -17.39 -18.40
N HIS A 100 8.33 -17.22 -19.64
CA HIS A 100 8.52 -16.00 -20.43
C HIS A 100 9.98 -15.54 -20.54
N PHE A 101 10.91 -16.49 -20.72
CA PHE A 101 12.35 -16.22 -20.73
C PHE A 101 12.80 -15.16 -21.75
N SER A 102 12.04 -14.99 -22.83
CA SER A 102 12.26 -13.95 -23.85
C SER A 102 12.25 -12.53 -23.29
N VAL A 103 11.50 -12.26 -22.22
CA VAL A 103 11.48 -10.94 -21.55
C VAL A 103 12.86 -10.62 -20.96
N TYR A 104 13.53 -11.63 -20.39
CA TYR A 104 14.86 -11.49 -19.82
C TYR A 104 15.92 -11.31 -20.90
N LEU A 105 15.83 -12.05 -22.01
CA LEU A 105 16.72 -11.87 -23.15
C LEU A 105 16.60 -10.47 -23.75
N LYS A 106 15.37 -9.96 -23.92
CA LYS A 106 15.16 -8.59 -24.40
C LYS A 106 15.75 -7.55 -23.44
N ALA A 107 15.61 -7.74 -22.14
CA ALA A 107 16.23 -6.85 -21.16
C ALA A 107 17.76 -6.88 -21.26
N GLN A 108 18.35 -8.06 -21.45
CA GLN A 108 19.80 -8.22 -21.65
C GLN A 108 20.29 -7.52 -22.94
N GLU A 109 19.54 -7.63 -24.05
CA GLU A 109 19.83 -6.94 -25.32
C GLU A 109 19.81 -5.41 -25.17
N GLU A 110 18.91 -4.89 -24.34
CA GLU A 110 18.83 -3.47 -23.96
C GLU A 110 19.90 -3.07 -22.93
N GLU A 111 20.91 -3.90 -22.73
CA GLU A 111 22.00 -3.75 -21.76
C GLU A 111 21.54 -3.61 -20.30
N ARG A 112 20.34 -4.11 -19.97
CA ARG A 112 19.83 -4.09 -18.58
C ARG A 112 20.28 -5.36 -17.84
N PRO A 113 20.80 -5.23 -16.62
CA PRO A 113 21.24 -6.38 -15.83
C PRO A 113 20.05 -7.27 -15.48
N VAL A 114 20.17 -8.58 -15.71
CA VAL A 114 19.13 -9.55 -15.36
C VAL A 114 19.60 -10.42 -14.22
N VAL A 115 18.92 -10.28 -13.09
CA VAL A 115 19.11 -11.11 -11.90
C VAL A 115 17.74 -11.54 -11.40
N ILE A 116 17.50 -12.86 -11.37
CA ILE A 116 16.25 -13.42 -10.86
C ILE A 116 16.53 -14.47 -9.77
N HIS A 117 15.59 -14.62 -8.84
CA HIS A 117 15.67 -15.58 -7.74
C HIS A 117 14.53 -16.59 -7.85
N SER A 118 14.81 -17.85 -7.51
CA SER A 118 13.75 -18.84 -7.34
C SER A 118 13.02 -18.61 -6.01
N PRO A 119 11.82 -19.17 -5.84
CA PRO A 119 11.25 -19.42 -4.53
C PRO A 119 12.24 -20.20 -3.64
N GLY A 120 12.11 -20.00 -2.32
CA GLY A 120 12.84 -20.82 -1.35
C GLY A 120 12.35 -22.25 -1.37
N PHE A 121 13.22 -23.21 -1.09
CA PHE A 121 12.90 -24.63 -0.97
C PHE A 121 13.75 -25.28 0.12
N TYR A 122 13.23 -26.34 0.72
CA TYR A 122 13.93 -27.04 1.79
C TYR A 122 14.64 -28.30 1.29
N THR A 123 15.80 -28.60 1.89
CA THR A 123 16.49 -29.88 1.71
C THR A 123 15.74 -31.07 2.32
N GLY A 124 14.79 -30.80 3.22
CA GLY A 124 13.99 -31.79 3.94
C GLY A 124 13.18 -31.12 5.06
N LYS A 125 12.43 -31.92 5.83
CA LYS A 125 11.68 -31.45 7.02
C LYS A 125 12.01 -32.34 8.23
N PRO A 126 12.93 -31.94 9.13
CA PRO A 126 13.70 -30.68 9.12
C PRO A 126 14.80 -30.65 8.04
N GLY A 127 15.21 -29.45 7.63
CA GLY A 127 16.24 -29.25 6.60
C GLY A 127 16.59 -27.78 6.37
N TYR A 128 17.64 -27.51 5.61
CA TYR A 128 18.09 -26.15 5.29
C TYR A 128 17.17 -25.52 4.24
N LYS A 129 16.91 -24.22 4.37
CA LYS A 129 16.21 -23.45 3.35
C LYS A 129 17.21 -22.90 2.35
N LEU A 130 16.98 -23.14 1.06
CA LEU A 130 17.84 -22.70 -0.03
C LEU A 130 17.02 -21.89 -1.04
N CYS A 131 17.67 -21.06 -1.85
CA CYS A 131 17.11 -20.55 -3.11
C CYS A 131 18.18 -20.51 -4.19
N MET A 132 17.74 -20.44 -5.45
CA MET A 132 18.62 -20.30 -6.60
C MET A 132 18.61 -18.85 -7.08
N ARG A 133 19.75 -18.37 -7.57
CA ARG A 133 19.88 -17.05 -8.21
C ARG A 133 20.47 -17.23 -9.59
N LEU A 134 19.80 -16.71 -10.61
CA LEU A 134 20.25 -16.71 -11.99
C LEU A 134 20.69 -15.30 -12.38
N HIS A 135 21.85 -15.19 -12.99
CA HIS A 135 22.34 -13.98 -13.64
C HIS A 135 22.49 -14.26 -15.14
N ILE A 136 21.90 -13.41 -15.97
CA ILE A 136 22.17 -13.41 -17.41
C ILE A 136 23.17 -12.28 -17.68
N GLN A 137 24.35 -12.65 -18.17
CA GLN A 137 25.44 -11.70 -18.39
C GLN A 137 25.13 -10.78 -19.57
N LEU A 138 25.56 -9.52 -19.49
CA LEU A 138 25.35 -8.56 -20.58
C LEU A 138 26.16 -8.98 -21.81
N PRO A 139 25.71 -8.68 -23.04
CA PRO A 139 26.39 -9.12 -24.27
C PRO A 139 27.81 -8.56 -24.41
N ASN A 140 28.09 -7.44 -23.73
CA ASN A 140 29.40 -6.79 -23.74
C ASN A 140 30.27 -7.15 -22.53
N THR A 141 29.87 -8.16 -21.72
CA THR A 141 30.64 -8.59 -20.54
C THR A 141 31.93 -9.28 -20.98
N PRO A 142 33.12 -8.75 -20.63
CA PRO A 142 34.39 -9.35 -21.01
C PRO A 142 34.47 -10.80 -20.52
N ARG A 143 34.78 -11.74 -21.41
CA ARG A 143 34.92 -13.19 -21.14
C ARG A 143 33.62 -13.95 -20.77
N CYS A 144 32.51 -13.26 -20.53
CA CYS A 144 31.26 -13.90 -20.05
C CYS A 144 30.00 -13.51 -20.83
N ALA A 145 30.12 -12.76 -21.92
CA ALA A 145 29.03 -12.21 -22.74
C ALA A 145 27.86 -13.16 -23.08
N ASN A 146 28.10 -14.47 -23.17
CA ASN A 146 27.12 -15.49 -23.58
C ASN A 146 26.87 -16.56 -22.51
N TYR A 147 27.24 -16.28 -21.26
CA TYR A 147 27.06 -17.22 -20.16
C TYR A 147 25.89 -16.81 -19.28
N ILE A 148 25.23 -17.82 -18.72
CA ILE A 148 24.41 -17.64 -17.54
C ILE A 148 25.19 -18.11 -16.32
N SER A 149 25.04 -17.41 -15.20
CA SER A 149 25.63 -17.81 -13.93
C SER A 149 24.53 -18.19 -12.97
N LEU A 150 24.61 -19.40 -12.42
CA LEU A 150 23.63 -19.95 -11.51
C LEU A 150 24.27 -20.16 -10.14
N PHE A 151 23.61 -19.66 -9.11
CA PHE A 151 24.09 -19.73 -7.72
C PHE A 151 23.04 -20.40 -6.85
N VAL A 152 23.50 -21.06 -5.79
CA VAL A 152 22.65 -21.52 -4.69
C VAL A 152 22.98 -20.70 -3.46
N HIS A 153 21.96 -20.14 -2.83
CA HIS A 153 22.08 -19.41 -1.58
C HIS A 153 21.39 -20.18 -0.48
N ILE A 154 22.00 -20.19 0.71
CA ILE A 154 21.36 -20.62 1.94
C ILE A 154 20.57 -19.45 2.50
N MET A 155 19.30 -19.68 2.82
CA MET A 155 18.40 -18.71 3.44
C MET A 155 18.20 -19.05 4.92
N GLN A 156 17.73 -18.09 5.70
CA GLN A 156 17.24 -18.36 7.05
C GLN A 156 16.04 -19.32 6.98
N GLY A 157 16.17 -20.49 7.60
CA GLY A 157 15.18 -21.55 7.66
C GLY A 157 14.50 -21.68 9.03
N GLU A 158 13.34 -22.33 9.06
CA GLU A 158 12.60 -22.62 10.30
C GLU A 158 13.41 -23.54 11.25
N TYR A 159 14.23 -24.42 10.70
CA TYR A 159 14.94 -25.48 11.44
C TYR A 159 16.39 -25.16 11.76
N ASP A 160 16.89 -23.95 11.45
CA ASP A 160 18.32 -23.61 11.52
C ASP A 160 18.95 -23.88 12.89
N SER A 161 18.19 -23.69 13.97
CA SER A 161 18.64 -23.95 15.35
C SER A 161 18.87 -25.44 15.68
N HIS A 162 18.35 -26.34 14.85
CA HIS A 162 18.44 -27.79 15.02
C HIS A 162 19.36 -28.45 13.99
N LEU A 163 19.91 -27.68 13.05
CA LEU A 163 20.75 -28.19 11.97
C LEU A 163 22.23 -27.97 12.29
N PRO A 164 23.13 -28.86 11.85
CA PRO A 164 24.55 -28.64 11.98
C PRO A 164 25.00 -27.48 11.09
N TRP A 165 26.00 -26.71 11.52
CA TRP A 165 26.58 -25.63 10.72
C TRP A 165 28.11 -25.73 10.73
N PRO A 166 28.80 -25.37 9.63
CA PRO A 166 28.26 -24.93 8.33
C PRO A 166 27.54 -26.07 7.57
N PHE A 167 26.76 -25.73 6.55
CA PHE A 167 26.09 -26.71 5.68
C PHE A 167 27.10 -27.73 5.16
N GLN A 168 26.77 -29.03 5.29
CA GLN A 168 27.55 -30.15 4.78
C GLN A 168 26.67 -31.01 3.88
N GLY A 169 27.06 -31.16 2.62
CA GLY A 169 26.33 -31.96 1.65
C GLY A 169 26.81 -31.75 0.22
N THR A 170 26.14 -32.42 -0.69
CA THR A 170 26.38 -32.32 -2.14
C THR A 170 25.21 -31.60 -2.78
N ILE A 171 25.49 -30.52 -3.50
CA ILE A 171 24.52 -29.80 -4.30
C ILE A 171 24.72 -30.20 -5.76
N ARG A 172 23.65 -30.69 -6.38
CA ARG A 172 23.62 -30.92 -7.82
C ARG A 172 22.75 -29.87 -8.49
N LEU A 173 23.35 -29.10 -9.38
CA LEU A 173 22.68 -28.14 -10.25
C LEU A 173 22.52 -28.72 -11.64
N SER A 174 21.35 -28.55 -12.24
CA SER A 174 21.12 -29.00 -13.61
C SER A 174 20.26 -28.01 -14.40
N ILE A 175 20.68 -27.72 -15.63
CA ILE A 175 19.84 -27.07 -16.65
C ILE A 175 19.25 -28.20 -17.49
N LEU A 176 17.92 -28.30 -17.48
CA LEU A 176 17.20 -29.40 -18.11
C LEU A 176 16.96 -29.11 -19.60
N ASP A 177 17.38 -30.06 -20.44
CA ASP A 177 17.09 -30.04 -21.87
C ASP A 177 15.63 -30.47 -22.12
N GLN A 178 14.86 -29.59 -22.75
CA GLN A 178 13.44 -29.79 -23.08
C GLN A 178 13.22 -30.18 -24.55
N SER A 179 14.27 -30.50 -25.30
CA SER A 179 14.15 -30.94 -26.68
C SER A 179 13.30 -32.23 -26.81
N GLU A 180 12.61 -32.34 -27.94
CA GLU A 180 11.76 -33.49 -28.30
C GLU A 180 12.56 -34.67 -28.90
N GLY A 181 13.89 -34.55 -28.97
CA GLY A 181 14.78 -35.58 -29.52
C GLY A 181 14.89 -36.82 -28.63
N LEU A 182 15.44 -37.89 -29.22
CA LEU A 182 15.66 -39.18 -28.54
C LEU A 182 16.71 -39.09 -27.41
N SER A 183 17.58 -38.08 -27.44
CA SER A 183 18.64 -37.85 -26.46
C SER A 183 18.52 -36.46 -25.85
N ARG A 184 18.05 -36.38 -24.59
CA ARG A 184 18.10 -35.15 -23.80
C ARG A 184 19.45 -35.01 -23.13
N HIS A 185 20.10 -33.86 -23.29
CA HIS A 185 21.40 -33.60 -22.69
C HIS A 185 21.30 -32.48 -21.66
N ASN A 186 21.02 -32.84 -20.42
CA ASN A 186 21.04 -31.88 -19.31
C ASN A 186 22.49 -31.42 -19.08
N HIS A 187 22.67 -30.12 -18.81
CA HIS A 187 23.94 -29.61 -18.32
C HIS A 187 23.94 -29.69 -16.80
N GLU A 188 24.86 -30.44 -16.22
CA GLU A 188 24.89 -30.75 -14.79
C GLU A 188 26.24 -30.36 -14.17
N GLU A 189 26.18 -29.77 -12.98
CA GLU A 189 27.33 -29.46 -12.15
C GLU A 189 27.07 -29.93 -10.72
N VAL A 190 28.05 -30.63 -10.13
CA VAL A 190 27.97 -31.16 -8.78
C VAL A 190 29.01 -30.47 -7.92
N MET A 191 28.56 -29.91 -6.80
CA MET A 191 29.38 -29.18 -5.84
C MET A 191 29.28 -29.86 -4.49
N ASP A 192 30.41 -30.33 -3.97
CA ASP A 192 30.52 -30.78 -2.59
C ASP A 192 30.88 -29.62 -1.67
N THR A 193 30.22 -29.53 -0.53
CA THR A 193 30.60 -28.59 0.51
C THR A 193 32.01 -28.88 0.97
N LYS A 194 32.89 -27.89 0.83
CA LYS A 194 34.23 -27.92 1.41
C LYS A 194 34.19 -27.04 2.65
N PRO A 195 34.12 -27.62 3.87
CA PRO A 195 33.98 -26.84 5.10
C PRO A 195 35.13 -25.85 5.34
N GLU A 196 36.25 -26.02 4.66
CA GLU A 196 37.42 -25.14 4.70
C GLU A 196 37.35 -23.94 3.72
N LEU A 197 36.48 -24.01 2.71
CA LEU A 197 36.20 -22.88 1.83
C LEU A 197 35.13 -22.02 2.49
N LEU A 198 35.56 -20.87 3.01
CA LEU A 198 34.68 -19.78 3.42
C LEU A 198 33.97 -19.25 2.16
N ALA A 199 32.88 -19.90 1.75
CA ALA A 199 31.93 -19.33 0.81
C ALA A 199 30.79 -18.72 1.63
N PHE A 200 30.88 -17.41 1.86
CA PHE A 200 29.78 -16.55 2.32
C PHE A 200 29.68 -15.36 1.37
#